data_AF-A0A921FI42-F1
#
_entry.id   AF-A0A921FI42-F1
#
_cell.length_a   1.000
_cell.length_b   1.000
_cell.length_c   1.000
_cell.angle_alpha   90.00
_cell.angle_beta   90.00
_cell.angle_gamma   90.00
#
_symmetry.space_group_name_H-M   'P 1'
#
loop_
_entity.id
_entity.type
_entity.pdbx_description
1 polymer ?
#
loop_
_entity_poly.entity_id
_entity_poly.type
_entity_poly.pdbx_seq_one_letter_code
_entity_poly.pdbx_strand_id
1 'polypeptide(L)'
;MLKIINYTLLGINYLLVANTIWSIEIGFNAIVQHRPLNRYVKDNWKSPLLIIFLLALLSLVGISSNRFGNNVYLASLILLVFEGLIALDYHRMLKKYITDSWYVFSFNIQMLIAILTAIMIVFVIVASLVLIEF
;
A
#
# COMPACT_ATOMS: atom_id res chain seq x y z
N MET A 1 -0.50 -9.69 -26.25
CA MET A 1 -0.15 -8.60 -25.32
C MET A 1 -1.35 -8.07 -24.54
N LEU A 2 -2.46 -7.70 -25.20
CA LEU A 2 -3.69 -7.22 -24.54
C LEU A 2 -4.26 -8.14 -23.44
N LYS A 3 -4.31 -9.46 -23.67
CA LYS A 3 -4.73 -10.43 -22.63
C LYS A 3 -3.84 -10.38 -21.38
N ILE A 4 -2.53 -10.25 -21.56
CA ILE A 4 -1.56 -10.18 -20.45
C ILE A 4 -1.82 -8.92 -19.63
N ILE A 5 -1.99 -7.76 -20.27
CA ILE A 5 -2.34 -6.50 -19.61
C ILE A 5 -3.62 -6.64 -18.80
N ASN A 6 -4.68 -7.24 -19.37
CA ASN A 6 -5.93 -7.45 -18.65
C ASN A 6 -5.77 -8.35 -17.41
N TYR A 7 -4.98 -9.42 -17.49
CA TYR A 7 -4.66 -10.25 -16.32
C TYR A 7 -3.82 -9.49 -15.29
N THR A 8 -2.85 -8.68 -15.71
CA THR A 8 -2.05 -7.86 -14.80
C THR A 8 -2.92 -6.81 -14.09
N LEU A 9 -3.84 -6.17 -14.80
CA LEU A 9 -4.80 -5.21 -14.22
C LEU A 9 -5.70 -5.86 -13.16
N LEU A 10 -6.17 -7.07 -13.42
CA LEU A 10 -6.93 -7.85 -12.44
C LEU A 10 -6.08 -8.17 -11.20
N GLY A 11 -4.82 -8.58 -11.40
CA GLY A 11 -3.88 -8.84 -10.32
C GLY A 11 -3.57 -7.59 -9.47
N ILE A 12 -3.39 -6.42 -10.10
CA ILE A 12 -3.22 -5.14 -9.40
C ILE A 12 -4.41 -4.84 -8.50
N ASN A 13 -5.64 -5.04 -9.00
CA ASN A 13 -6.85 -4.83 -8.18
C ASN A 13 -6.87 -5.75 -6.95
N TYR A 14 -6.56 -7.05 -7.12
CA TYR A 14 -6.51 -7.96 -5.98
C TYR A 14 -5.42 -7.58 -4.98
N LEU A 15 -4.25 -7.16 -5.44
CA LEU A 15 -3.18 -6.71 -4.54
C LEU A 15 -3.55 -5.42 -3.81
N LEU A 16 -4.22 -4.46 -4.45
CA LEU A 16 -4.69 -3.24 -3.79
C LEU A 16 -5.78 -3.52 -2.74
N VAL A 17 -6.68 -4.45 -3.02
CA VAL A 17 -7.66 -4.94 -2.04
C VAL A 17 -6.93 -5.58 -0.86
N ALA A 18 -5.96 -6.46 -1.14
CA ALA A 18 -5.14 -7.09 -0.10
C ALA A 18 -4.38 -6.04 0.73
N ASN A 19 -3.77 -5.04 0.09
CA ASN A 19 -3.05 -3.95 0.76
C ASN A 19 -3.96 -3.15 1.71
N THR A 20 -5.18 -2.87 1.27
CA THR A 20 -6.18 -2.15 2.07
C THR A 20 -6.64 -2.99 3.27
N ILE A 21 -6.92 -4.28 3.06
CA ILE A 21 -7.29 -5.21 4.14
C ILE A 21 -6.15 -5.31 5.17
N TRP A 22 -4.90 -5.44 4.70
CA TRP A 22 -3.75 -5.53 5.58
C TRP A 22 -3.51 -4.24 6.37
N SER A 23 -3.75 -3.07 5.77
CA SER A 23 -3.74 -1.78 6.46
C SER A 23 -4.75 -1.73 7.61
N ILE A 24 -5.95 -2.29 7.41
CA ILE A 24 -6.98 -2.39 8.46
C ILE A 24 -6.52 -3.32 9.58
N GLU A 25 -5.95 -4.48 9.25
CA GLU A 25 -5.41 -5.42 10.23
C GLU A 25 -4.33 -4.77 11.09
N ILE A 26 -3.40 -4.04 10.47
CA ILE A 26 -2.35 -3.28 11.16
C ILE A 26 -2.96 -2.24 12.10
N GLY A 27 -4.00 -1.53 11.66
CA GLY A 27 -4.76 -0.60 12.50
C GLY A 27 -5.39 -1.28 13.71
N PHE A 28 -6.02 -2.44 13.52
CA PHE A 28 -6.60 -3.23 14.60
C PHE A 28 -5.54 -3.71 15.59
N ASN A 29 -4.42 -4.25 15.09
CA ASN A 29 -3.29 -4.68 15.92
C ASN A 29 -2.71 -3.52 16.74
N ALA A 30 -2.60 -2.33 16.14
CA ALA A 30 -2.15 -1.14 16.85
C ALA A 30 -3.15 -0.69 17.94
N ILE A 31 -4.46 -0.81 17.70
CA ILE A 31 -5.49 -0.56 18.73
C ILE A 31 -5.38 -1.57 19.87
N VAL A 32 -5.24 -2.87 19.57
CA VAL A 32 -5.07 -3.90 20.61
C VAL A 32 -3.81 -3.63 21.44
N GLN A 33 -2.73 -3.19 20.79
CA GLN A 33 -1.44 -2.89 21.42
C GLN A 33 -1.27 -1.40 21.80
N HIS A 34 -2.36 -0.65 21.98
CA HIS A 34 -2.30 0.79 22.26
C HIS A 34 -1.55 1.14 23.56
N ARG A 35 -1.55 0.26 24.57
CA ARG A 35 -0.88 0.52 25.86
C ARG A 35 0.64 0.65 25.73
N PRO A 36 1.36 -0.32 25.12
CA PRO A 36 2.78 -0.14 24.83
C PRO A 36 3.01 1.04 23.87
N LEU A 37 2.19 1.23 22.83
CA LEU A 37 2.32 2.35 21.89
C LEU A 37 2.27 3.72 22.60
N ASN A 38 1.29 3.95 23.47
CA ASN A 38 1.18 5.18 24.28
C ASN A 38 2.34 5.36 25.27
N ARG A 39 3.01 4.26 25.67
CA ARG A 39 4.13 4.32 26.62
C ARG A 39 5.42 4.76 25.94
N TYR A 40 5.59 4.41 24.66
CA TYR A 40 6.85 4.58 23.93
C TYR A 40 6.80 5.70 22.89
N VAL A 41 5.64 5.97 22.29
CA VAL A 41 5.46 7.08 21.35
C VAL A 41 4.80 8.23 22.10
N LYS A 42 5.60 9.26 22.44
CA LYS A 42 5.09 10.49 23.09
C LYS A 42 4.19 11.30 22.15
N ASP A 43 4.41 11.18 20.86
CA ASP A 43 3.62 11.82 19.80
C ASP A 43 2.44 10.95 19.32
N ASN A 44 1.66 11.49 18.39
CA ASN A 44 0.47 10.83 17.85
C ASN A 44 0.82 9.63 16.95
N TRP A 45 0.88 8.42 17.53
CA TRP A 45 1.10 7.18 16.78
C TRP A 45 -0.05 6.79 15.85
N LYS A 46 -1.24 7.41 15.96
CA LYS A 46 -2.43 7.04 15.17
C LYS A 46 -2.43 7.71 13.79
N SER A 47 -1.95 8.94 13.70
CA SER A 47 -1.98 9.72 12.45
C SER A 47 -1.25 9.03 11.29
N PRO A 48 -0.03 8.50 11.46
CA PRO A 48 0.65 7.79 10.38
C PRO A 48 -0.14 6.57 9.86
N LEU A 49 -0.74 5.79 10.76
CA LEU A 49 -1.57 4.63 10.38
C LEU A 49 -2.80 5.04 9.58
N LEU A 50 -3.46 6.12 9.98
CA LEU A 50 -4.62 6.65 9.27
C LEU A 50 -4.21 7.18 7.89
N ILE A 51 -3.08 7.86 7.77
CA ILE A 51 -2.55 8.32 6.48
C ILE A 51 -2.23 7.14 5.56
N ILE A 52 -1.55 6.11 6.07
CA ILE A 52 -1.25 4.87 5.32
C ILE A 52 -2.54 4.23 4.80
N PHE A 53 -3.54 4.05 5.68
CA PHE A 53 -4.83 3.49 5.28
C PHE A 53 -5.55 4.33 4.20
N LEU A 54 -5.56 5.66 4.36
CA LEU A 54 -6.18 6.55 3.37
C LEU A 54 -5.48 6.47 2.01
N LEU A 55 -4.14 6.41 1.99
CA LEU A 55 -3.37 6.26 0.75
C LEU A 55 -3.64 4.92 0.07
N ALA A 56 -3.71 3.82 0.82
CA ALA A 56 -4.07 2.50 0.30
C ALA A 56 -5.49 2.50 -0.31
N LEU A 57 -6.46 3.09 0.41
CA LEU A 57 -7.84 3.18 -0.03
C LEU A 57 -7.99 4.05 -1.28
N LEU A 58 -7.34 5.22 -1.32
CA LEU A 58 -7.36 6.10 -2.49
C LEU A 58 -6.74 5.43 -3.71
N SER A 59 -5.65 4.67 -3.52
CA SER A 59 -5.02 3.90 -4.60
C SER A 59 -5.99 2.86 -5.18
N LEU A 60 -6.71 2.14 -4.32
CA LEU A 60 -7.75 1.17 -4.70
C LEU A 60 -8.92 1.81 -5.44
N VAL A 61 -9.49 2.88 -4.87
CA VAL A 61 -10.63 3.60 -5.48
C VAL A 61 -10.24 4.20 -6.82
N GLY A 62 -9.02 4.75 -6.92
CA GLY A 62 -8.47 5.27 -8.16
C GLY A 62 -8.53 4.22 -9.28
N ILE A 63 -7.82 3.10 -9.12
CA ILE A 63 -7.75 2.04 -10.14
C ILE A 63 -9.11 1.40 -10.42
N SER A 64 -9.95 1.24 -9.40
CA SER A 64 -11.29 0.65 -9.56
C SER A 64 -12.25 1.53 -10.37
N SER A 65 -11.97 2.84 -10.47
CA SER A 65 -12.88 3.77 -11.12
C SER A 65 -12.91 3.67 -12.66
N ASN A 66 -11.96 2.95 -13.29
CA ASN A 66 -11.85 2.67 -14.74
C ASN A 66 -12.00 3.86 -15.72
N ARG A 67 -12.15 5.10 -15.22
CA ARG A 67 -12.63 6.25 -16.03
C ARG A 67 -11.52 7.13 -16.61
N PHE A 68 -10.27 6.97 -16.18
CA PHE A 68 -9.23 7.98 -16.45
C PHE A 68 -7.92 7.43 -17.06
N GLY A 69 -7.91 6.18 -17.57
CA GLY A 69 -6.78 5.61 -18.34
C GLY A 69 -5.44 5.57 -17.60
N ASN A 70 -4.32 5.69 -18.33
CA ASN A 70 -2.94 5.61 -17.81
C ASN A 70 -2.64 6.58 -16.65
N ASN A 71 -3.33 7.73 -16.61
CA ASN A 71 -3.13 8.74 -15.57
C ASN A 71 -3.52 8.25 -14.17
N VAL A 72 -4.51 7.36 -14.07
CA VAL A 72 -4.89 6.73 -12.79
C VAL A 72 -3.78 5.85 -12.28
N TYR A 73 -3.23 5.01 -13.15
CA TYR A 73 -2.17 4.09 -12.78
C TYR A 73 -0.95 4.85 -12.27
N LEU A 74 -0.61 5.98 -12.91
CA LEU A 74 0.46 6.86 -12.43
C LEU A 74 0.12 7.50 -11.07
N ALA A 75 -1.10 8.01 -10.89
CA ALA A 75 -1.53 8.59 -9.62
C ALA A 75 -1.52 7.55 -8.49
N SER A 76 -2.06 6.36 -8.72
CA SER A 76 -2.05 5.25 -7.76
C SER A 76 -0.63 4.76 -7.45
N LEU A 77 0.28 4.77 -8.43
CA LEU A 77 1.70 4.48 -8.19
C LEU A 77 2.32 5.49 -7.23
N ILE A 78 2.07 6.79 -7.45
CA ILE A 78 2.57 7.87 -6.57
C ILE A 78 2.02 7.68 -5.15
N LEU A 79 0.72 7.40 -5.01
CA LEU A 79 0.09 7.16 -3.71
C LEU A 79 0.71 5.95 -2.99
N LEU A 80 0.92 4.83 -3.68
CA LEU A 80 1.60 3.64 -3.14
C LEU A 80 3.04 3.92 -2.71
N VAL A 81 3.77 4.75 -3.45
CA VAL A 81 5.14 5.15 -3.08
C VAL A 81 5.12 5.98 -1.80
N PHE A 82 4.24 6.98 -1.70
CA PHE A 82 4.10 7.78 -0.47
C PHE A 82 3.65 6.92 0.71
N GLU A 83 2.70 6.01 0.50
CA GLU A 83 2.26 5.04 1.50
C GLU A 83 3.46 4.23 2.01
N GLY A 84 4.25 3.65 1.11
CA GLY A 84 5.43 2.87 1.46
C GLY A 84 6.50 3.65 2.21
N LEU A 85 6.74 4.93 1.85
CA LEU A 85 7.71 5.78 2.56
C LEU A 85 7.26 6.10 3.99
N ILE A 86 5.99 6.47 4.18
CA ILE A 86 5.43 6.73 5.51
C ILE A 86 5.41 5.44 6.32
N ALA A 87 5.06 4.33 5.68
CA ALA A 87 5.02 3.02 6.30
C ALA A 87 6.42 2.60 6.78
N LEU A 88 7.46 2.75 5.95
CA LEU A 88 8.85 2.46 6.31
C LEU A 88 9.33 3.28 7.51
N ASP A 89 9.05 4.57 7.53
CA ASP A 89 9.45 5.44 8.64
C ASP A 89 8.75 5.03 9.95
N TYR A 90 7.44 4.78 9.87
CA TYR A 90 6.64 4.32 11.00
C TYR A 90 7.10 2.95 11.52
N HIS A 91 7.40 2.02 10.63
CA HIS A 91 7.95 0.70 10.97
C HIS A 91 9.28 0.81 11.71
N ARG A 92 10.21 1.66 11.22
CA ARG A 92 11.51 1.89 11.87
C ARG A 92 11.34 2.48 13.26
N MET A 93 10.41 3.42 13.42
CA MET A 93 10.10 3.98 14.73
C MET A 93 9.59 2.88 15.68
N LEU A 94 8.63 2.06 15.24
CA LEU A 94 8.02 1.05 16.10
C LEU A 94 8.93 -0.11 16.44
N LYS A 95 9.78 -0.56 15.51
CA LYS A 95 10.72 -1.66 15.75
C LYS A 95 11.74 -1.35 16.86
N LYS A 96 12.00 -0.06 17.15
CA LYS A 96 12.80 0.35 18.31
C LYS A 96 12.17 0.01 19.65
N TYR A 97 10.84 -0.16 19.68
CA TYR A 97 10.06 -0.34 20.91
C TYR A 97 9.35 -1.69 20.99
N ILE A 98 9.06 -2.29 19.82
CA ILE A 98 8.36 -3.56 19.69
C ILE A 98 9.14 -4.40 18.69
N THR A 99 9.98 -5.31 19.19
CA THR A 99 10.94 -6.06 18.38
C THR A 99 10.36 -7.32 17.75
N ASP A 100 9.43 -7.99 18.44
CA ASP A 100 8.74 -9.19 17.94
C ASP A 100 7.25 -9.10 18.29
N SER A 101 6.44 -8.75 17.29
CA SER A 101 4.99 -8.73 17.45
C SER A 101 4.30 -9.04 16.13
N TRP A 102 3.06 -9.55 16.24
CA TRP A 102 2.19 -9.78 15.10
C TRP A 102 2.07 -8.53 14.20
N TYR A 103 2.09 -7.35 14.82
CA TYR A 103 2.12 -6.07 14.12
C TYR A 103 3.32 -5.92 13.16
N VAL A 104 4.54 -6.25 13.60
CA VAL A 104 5.76 -6.14 12.77
C VAL A 104 5.68 -7.09 11.58
N PHE A 105 5.14 -8.30 11.80
CA PHE A 105 4.90 -9.28 10.75
C PHE A 105 3.87 -8.78 9.74
N SER A 106 2.71 -8.29 10.19
CA SER A 106 1.67 -7.73 9.31
C SER A 106 2.24 -6.58 8.47
N PHE A 107 3.07 -5.72 9.08
CA PHE A 107 3.69 -4.59 8.38
C PHE A 107 4.64 -5.01 7.26
N ASN A 108 5.44 -6.06 7.48
CA ASN A 108 6.33 -6.60 6.45
C ASN A 108 5.55 -7.19 5.27
N ILE A 109 4.42 -7.84 5.54
CA ILE A 109 3.54 -8.36 4.48
C ILE A 109 2.92 -7.22 3.69
N GLN A 110 2.40 -6.18 4.35
CA GLN A 110 1.84 -5.01 3.67
C GLN A 110 2.88 -4.37 2.73
N MET A 111 4.10 -4.16 3.22
CA MET A 111 5.22 -3.65 2.42
C MET A 111 5.50 -4.50 1.18
N LEU A 112 5.49 -5.83 1.32
CA LEU A 112 5.69 -6.75 0.20
C LEU A 112 4.55 -6.62 -0.83
N ILE A 113 3.30 -6.56 -0.37
CA ILE A 113 2.12 -6.37 -1.23
C ILE A 113 2.24 -5.05 -2.00
N ALA A 114 2.58 -3.95 -1.32
CA ALA A 114 2.74 -2.64 -1.94
C ALA A 114 3.84 -2.63 -3.02
N ILE A 115 4.99 -3.27 -2.76
CA ILE A 115 6.09 -3.39 -3.74
C ILE A 115 5.65 -4.19 -4.96
N LEU A 116 5.02 -5.36 -4.76
CA LEU A 116 4.52 -6.18 -5.86
C LEU A 116 3.49 -5.42 -6.71
N THR A 117 2.61 -4.68 -6.05
CA THR A 117 1.59 -3.83 -6.70
C THR A 117 2.26 -2.75 -7.56
N ALA A 118 3.25 -2.05 -7.01
CA ALA A 118 3.98 -1.00 -7.73
C ALA A 118 4.69 -1.54 -8.98
N ILE A 119 5.36 -2.70 -8.86
CA ILE A 119 6.02 -3.37 -10.00
C ILE A 119 5.01 -3.71 -11.10
N MET A 120 3.85 -4.26 -10.73
CA MET A 120 2.80 -4.59 -11.71
C MET A 120 2.22 -3.34 -12.39
N ILE A 121 2.03 -2.24 -11.64
CA ILE A 121 1.58 -0.96 -12.22
C ILE A 121 2.61 -0.42 -13.21
N VAL A 122 3.90 -0.44 -12.87
CA VAL A 122 4.98 -0.01 -13.77
C VAL A 122 4.98 -0.86 -15.05
N PHE A 123 4.84 -2.18 -14.92
CA PHE A 123 4.73 -3.07 -16.08
C PHE A 123 3.55 -2.69 -16.98
N VAL A 124 2.37 -2.42 -16.42
CA VAL A 124 1.18 -2.00 -17.20
C VAL A 124 1.43 -0.70 -17.93
N ILE A 125 2.04 0.30 -17.27
CA ILE A 125 2.35 1.59 -17.90
C ILE A 125 3.30 1.40 -19.09
N VAL A 126 4.41 0.68 -18.88
CA VAL A 126 5.41 0.43 -19.94
C VAL A 126 4.81 -0.39 -21.10
N ALA A 127 4.08 -1.47 -20.80
CA ALA A 127 3.45 -2.30 -21.82
C ALA A 127 2.38 -1.53 -22.62
N SER A 128 1.66 -0.62 -21.97
CA SER A 128 0.66 0.22 -22.64
C SER A 128 1.31 1.28 -23.55
N LEU A 129 2.48 1.83 -23.18
CA LEU A 129 3.23 2.74 -24.05
C LEU A 129 3.72 2.03 -25.32
N VAL A 130 4.28 0.82 -25.19
CA VAL A 130 4.75 0.03 -26.34
C VAL A 130 3.62 -0.31 -27.31
N LEU A 131 2.41 -0.58 -26.81
CA LEU A 131 1.24 -0.88 -27.66
C LEU A 131 0.67 0.33 -28.41
N ILE A 132 0.98 1.56 -27.99
CA ILE A 132 0.53 2.78 -28.69
C ILE A 132 1.46 3.11 -29.87
N GLU A 133 2.71 2.63 -29.84
CA GLU A 133 3.73 2.91 -30.86
C GLU A 133 3.78 1.88 -32.02
N PHE A 134 2.93 0.84 -31.99
CA PHE A 134 2.79 -0.17 -33.05
C PHE A 134 1.37 -0.18 -33.63
#